data_AF-A0A846ZRA6-F1
#
_entry.id   AF-A0A846ZRA6-F1
#
_cell.length_a   1.000
_cell.length_b   1.000
_cell.length_c   1.000
_cell.angle_alpha   90.00
_cell.angle_beta   90.00
_cell.angle_gamma   90.00
#
_symmetry.space_group_name_H-M   'P 1'
#
loop_
_entity.id
_entity.type
_entity.pdbx_description
1 polymer ?
#
loop_
_entity_poly.entity_id
_entity_poly.type
_entity_poly.pdbx_seq_one_letter_code
_entity_poly.pdbx_strand_id
1 'polypeptide(L)' 'MIAKFFLYLTITPLVFIGLDAININGIFKKNKIIQTYLFYFFLCLSFSYLVTNFLYDLYLTSIFS' A
#
# COMPACT_ATOMS: atom_id res chain seq x y z
N MET A 1 -17.98 7.89 0.87
CA MET A 1 -17.20 7.81 -0.40
C MET A 1 -16.07 8.83 -0.46
N ILE A 2 -16.32 10.12 -0.23
CA ILE A 2 -15.29 11.17 -0.31
C ILE A 2 -14.16 11.01 0.74
N ALA A 3 -14.47 10.64 1.98
CA ALA A 3 -13.44 10.42 3.00
C ALA A 3 -12.44 9.32 2.61
N LYS A 4 -12.91 8.24 1.98
CA LYS A 4 -12.03 7.18 1.44
C LYS A 4 -11.15 7.70 0.31
N PHE A 5 -11.67 8.58 -0.54
CA PHE A 5 -10.89 9.16 -1.65
C PHE A 5 -9.71 10.00 -1.15
N PHE A 6 -9.93 10.86 -0.15
CA PHE A 6 -8.84 11.62 0.47
C PHE A 6 -7.82 10.73 1.17
N LEU A 7 -8.28 9.68 1.87
CA LEU A 7 -7.40 8.68 2.47
C LEU A 7 -6.53 8.02 1.40
N TYR A 8 -7.10 7.51 0.31
CA TYR A 8 -6.34 6.95 -0.80
C TYR A 8 -5.29 7.94 -1.34
N LEU A 9 -5.65 9.22 -1.53
CA LEU A 9 -4.72 10.22 -2.05
C LEU A 9 -3.49 10.41 -1.16
N THR A 10 -3.68 10.35 0.17
CA THR A 10 -2.59 10.50 1.15
C THR A 10 -1.81 9.20 1.42
N ILE A 11 -2.48 8.05 1.39
CA ILE A 11 -1.91 6.76 1.79
C ILE A 11 -1.10 6.13 0.67
N THR A 12 -1.54 6.30 -0.58
CA THR A 12 -0.84 5.72 -1.74
C THR A 12 0.63 6.18 -1.85
N PRO A 13 0.98 7.48 -1.74
CA PRO A 13 2.39 7.89 -1.74
C PRO A 13 3.15 7.42 -0.50
N LEU A 14 2.47 7.31 0.64
CA LEU A 14 3.06 6.85 1.91
C LEU A 14 3.45 5.36 1.85
N VAL A 15 2.58 4.54 1.25
CA VAL A 15 2.85 3.13 0.94
C VAL A 15 3.99 3.00 -0.07
N PHE A 16 4.01 3.84 -1.12
CA PHE A 16 5.09 3.80 -2.11
C PHE A 16 6.46 4.07 -1.50
N ILE A 17 6.58 5.08 -0.62
CA ILE A 17 7.80 5.39 0.11
C ILE A 17 8.15 4.27 1.09
N GLY A 18 7.16 3.70 1.79
CA GLY A 18 7.38 2.59 2.73
C GLY A 18 7.87 1.32 2.04
N LEU A 19 7.46 1.08 0.80
CA LEU A 19 7.90 -0.07 0.02
C LEU A 19 9.32 0.08 -0.54
N ASP A 20 9.80 1.32 -0.72
CA ASP A 20 11.17 1.60 -1.14
C ASP A 20 12.20 1.22 -0.05
N ALA A 21 11.76 1.18 1.23
CA ALA A 21 12.58 0.69 2.34
C ALA A 21 12.80 -0.83 2.30
N ILE A 22 12.02 -1.57 1.52
CA ILE A 22 12.18 -3.03 1.37
C ILE A 22 13.31 -3.27 0.39
N ASN A 23 14.32 -4.06 0.78
CA ASN A 23 15.40 -4.44 -0.11
C ASN A 23 14.92 -5.52 -1.12
N ILE A 24 14.20 -5.07 -2.15
CA ILE A 24 13.60 -5.92 -3.20
C ILE A 24 14.67 -6.75 -3.93
N ASN A 25 15.89 -6.21 -4.04
CA ASN A 25 17.03 -6.89 -4.70
C ASN A 25 17.45 -8.18 -3.98
N GLY A 26 17.17 -8.32 -2.68
CA GLY A 26 17.44 -9.54 -1.91
C GLY A 26 16.32 -10.59 -1.98
N ILE A 27 15.10 -10.19 -2.32
CA ILE A 27 13.90 -11.06 -2.28
C ILE A 27 13.70 -11.79 -3.62
N PHE A 28 14.13 -11.20 -4.74
CA PHE A 28 13.88 -11.74 -6.07
C PHE A 28 15.08 -12.50 -6.66
N LYS A 29 14.81 -13.65 -7.30
CA LYS A 29 15.82 -14.43 -8.04
C LYS A 29 16.43 -13.57 -9.15
N LYS A 30 17.77 -13.58 -9.22
CA LYS A 30 18.53 -12.91 -10.28
C LYS A 30 17.96 -13.29 -11.65
N ASN A 31 17.82 -12.31 -12.54
CA ASN A 31 17.34 -12.41 -13.93
C ASN A 31 15.82 -12.35 -14.20
N LYS A 32 14.98 -12.03 -13.20
CA LYS A 32 13.51 -11.87 -13.37
C LYS A 32 13.03 -10.44 -13.13
N ILE A 33 13.54 -9.51 -13.94
CA ILE A 33 13.27 -8.05 -13.81
C ILE A 33 11.77 -7.73 -13.93
N ILE A 34 11.09 -8.25 -14.96
CA ILE A 34 9.67 -7.98 -15.22
C ILE A 34 8.76 -8.52 -14.10
N GLN A 35 9.05 -9.72 -13.59
CA GLN A 35 8.28 -10.31 -12.47
C GLN A 35 8.43 -9.49 -11.19
N THR A 36 9.62 -8.91 -10.98
CA THR A 36 9.91 -8.05 -9.81
C THR A 36 9.08 -6.77 -9.86
N TYR A 37 9.05 -6.08 -11.01
CA TYR A 37 8.23 -4.87 -11.17
C TYR A 37 6.73 -5.16 -11.07
N LEU A 38 6.27 -6.26 -11.68
CA LEU A 38 4.86 -6.65 -11.61
C LEU A 38 4.43 -6.96 -10.18
N PHE A 39 5.27 -7.69 -9.42
CA PHE A 39 5.00 -7.97 -8.01
C PHE A 39 5.00 -6.70 -7.17
N TYR A 40 5.98 -5.81 -7.38
CA TYR A 40 6.03 -4.53 -6.66
C TYR A 40 4.78 -3.68 -6.90
N PHE A 41 4.28 -3.66 -8.14
CA PHE A 41 3.04 -2.97 -8.49
C PHE A 41 1.82 -3.57 -7.77
N PHE A 42 1.67 -4.90 -7.81
CA PHE A 42 0.58 -5.57 -7.08
C PHE A 42 0.67 -5.35 -5.57
N LEU A 43 1.87 -5.41 -5.03
CA LEU A 43 2.11 -5.23 -3.61
C LEU A 43 1.77 -3.80 -3.17
N CYS A 44 2.14 -2.79 -3.97
CA CYS A 44 1.74 -1.40 -3.74
C CYS A 44 0.21 -1.22 -3.74
N LEU A 45 -0.50 -1.86 -4.67
CA LEU A 45 -1.97 -1.82 -4.71
C LEU A 45 -2.59 -2.52 -3.48
N SER A 46 -2.10 -3.70 -3.12
CA SER A 46 -2.59 -4.46 -1.96
C SER A 46 -2.38 -3.70 -0.65
N PHE A 47 -1.18 -3.16 -0.43
CA PHE A 47 -0.89 -2.38 0.79
C PHE A 47 -1.70 -1.08 0.85
N SER A 48 -1.84 -0.37 -0.28
CA SER A 48 -2.66 0.85 -0.32
C SER A 48 -4.12 0.57 0.08
N TYR A 49 -4.72 -0.50 -0.44
CA TYR A 49 -6.07 -0.92 -0.05
C TYR A 49 -6.16 -1.29 1.43
N LEU A 50 -5.21 -2.11 1.91
CA LEU A 50 -5.23 -2.62 3.28
C LEU A 50 -5.11 -1.49 4.31
N VAL A 51 -4.14 -0.60 4.12
CA VAL A 51 -3.89 0.55 5.02
C VAL A 51 -5.07 1.52 4.98
N THR A 52 -5.62 1.80 3.79
CA THR A 52 -6.78 2.69 3.65
C THR A 52 -8.02 2.16 4.33
N ASN A 53 -8.32 0.88 4.15
CA ASN A 53 -9.46 0.26 4.85
C ASN A 53 -9.24 0.19 6.35
N PHE A 54 -8.04 -0.17 6.81
CA PHE A 54 -7.72 -0.19 8.24
C PHE A 54 -7.96 1.17 8.90
N LEU A 55 -7.46 2.25 8.30
CA LEU A 55 -7.66 3.61 8.82
C LEU A 55 -9.13 4.05 8.77
N TYR A 56 -9.86 3.64 7.74
CA TYR A 56 -11.28 3.94 7.62
C TYR A 56 -12.11 3.20 8.69
N ASP A 57 -11.80 1.93 8.95
CA ASP A 57 -12.48 1.12 9.96
C ASP A 57 -12.16 1.63 11.37
N LEU A 58 -10.93 2.07 11.61
CA LEU A 58 -10.53 2.72 12.86
C LEU A 58 -11.28 4.04 13.07
N TYR A 59 -11.37 4.87 12.04
CA TYR A 59 -12.15 6.12 12.08
C TYR A 59 -13.62 5.86 12.40
N LEU A 60 -14.26 4.90 11.72
CA LEU A 60 -15.64 4.53 12.02
C LEU A 60 -15.81 4.05 13.46
N THR A 61 -14.93 3.18 13.93
CA THR A 61 -14.98 2.66 15.30
C THR A 61 -14.83 3.78 16.34
N SER A 62 -13.96 4.76 16.09
CA SER A 62 -13.78 5.90 17.01
C SER A 62 -14.97 6.85 17.10
N ILE A 63 -15.84 6.87 16.09
CA ILE A 63 -17.01 7.77 16.03
C ILE A 63 -18.25 7.09 16.60
N PHE A 64 -18.38 5.78 16.43
CA PHE A 64 -19.51 4.99 16.94
C PHE A 64 -19.26 4.42 18.35
N SER A 65 -18.10 4.71 18.94
CA SER A 65 -17.80 4.45 20.37
C SER A 65 -18.19 5.62 21.25
#